data_AF-A0A7I4CED4-F1
#
_entry.id   AF-A0A7I4CED4-F1
#
_cell.length_a   1.000
_cell.length_b   1.000
_cell.length_c   1.000
_cell.angle_alpha   90.00
_cell.angle_beta   90.00
_cell.angle_gamma   90.00
#
_symmetry.space_group_name_H-M   'P 1'
#
loop_
_entity.id
_entity.type
_entity.pdbx_description
1 polymer ?
#
loop_
_entity_poly.entity_id
_entity_poly.type
_entity_poly.pdbx_seq_one_letter_code
_entity_poly.pdbx_strand_id
1 'polypeptide(L)' 'MSWRGRLSQVAQELRIHCCQTSPASTVTRKFIQRNYADLKALNPTMPILIRECSCVQPRLWIMVWREV' A
#
# COMPACT_ATOMS: atom_id res chain seq x y z
N MET A 1 -6.62 15.33 7.13
CA MET A 1 -6.84 14.45 5.97
C MET A 1 -6.27 15.09 4.70
N SER A 2 -4.96 15.02 4.45
CA SER A 2 -4.38 15.70 3.26
C SER A 2 -3.28 14.91 2.55
N TRP A 3 -2.54 14.05 3.25
CA TRP A 3 -1.46 13.27 2.62
C TRP A 3 -1.96 12.18 1.67
N ARG A 4 -3.15 11.61 1.93
CA ARG A 4 -3.71 10.51 1.14
C ARG A 4 -3.97 10.88 -0.33
N GLY A 5 -4.38 12.12 -0.61
CA GLY A 5 -4.63 12.58 -1.99
C GLY A 5 -3.38 13.03 -2.74
N ARG A 6 -2.29 13.37 -2.03
CA ARG A 6 -1.00 13.73 -2.64
C ARG A 6 -0.14 12.51 -3.00
N LEU A 7 -0.53 11.30 -2.58
CA LEU A 7 0.21 10.08 -2.91
C LEU A 7 0.34 9.86 -4.42
N SER A 8 -0.74 10.10 -5.18
CA SER A 8 -0.73 9.97 -6.64
C SER A 8 0.17 10.98 -7.36
N GLN A 9 0.53 12.09 -6.71
CA GLN A 9 1.43 13.10 -7.30
C GLN A 9 2.90 12.70 -7.18
N VAL A 10 3.25 11.85 -6.20
CA VAL A 10 4.64 11.52 -5.86
C VAL A 10 4.97 10.06 -6.20
N ALA A 11 4.01 9.15 -6.05
CA ALA A 11 4.19 7.72 -6.28
C ALA A 11 3.52 7.26 -7.58
N GLN A 12 4.25 6.45 -8.37
CA GLN A 12 3.71 5.70 -9.49
C GLN A 12 3.03 4.42 -9.03
N GLU A 13 3.64 3.68 -8.11
CA GLU A 13 3.11 2.39 -7.67
C GLU A 13 3.29 2.20 -6.17
N LEU A 14 2.25 1.67 -5.52
CA LEU A 14 2.30 1.22 -4.13
C LEU A 14 2.19 -0.30 -4.10
N ARG A 15 3.22 -0.98 -3.62
CA ARG A 15 3.23 -2.44 -3.44
C ARG A 15 3.31 -2.78 -1.97
N ILE A 16 2.32 -3.52 -1.47
CA ILE A 16 2.24 -3.96 -0.08
C ILE A 16 2.38 -5.48 -0.04
N HIS A 17 3.43 -5.95 0.61
CA HIS A 17 3.64 -7.37 0.90
C HIS A 17 3.13 -7.66 2.31
N CYS A 18 2.19 -8.59 2.43
CA CYS A 18 1.68 -9.03 3.72
C CYS A 18 1.44 -10.53 3.76
N CYS A 19 1.59 -11.12 4.95
CA CYS A 19 1.28 -12.53 5.17
C CYS A 19 -0.16 -12.71 5.67
N GLN A 20 -0.87 -13.73 5.19
CA GLN A 20 -2.26 -14.00 5.56
C GLN A 20 -2.41 -14.57 6.97
N THR A 21 -1.43 -15.32 7.46
CA THR A 21 -1.56 -16.13 8.70
C THR A 21 -0.65 -15.67 9.83
N SER A 22 0.48 -15.02 9.52
CA SER A 22 1.44 -14.61 10.55
C SER A 22 0.88 -13.56 11.49
N PRO A 23 1.17 -13.64 12.81
CA PRO A 23 0.78 -12.61 13.78
C PRO A 23 1.44 -11.26 13.47
N ALA A 24 2.66 -11.26 12.92
CA ALA A 24 3.43 -10.05 12.62
C ALA A 24 2.77 -9.16 11.54
N SER A 25 2.01 -9.75 10.61
CA SER A 25 1.31 -9.01 9.54
C SER A 25 -0.12 -8.61 9.90
N THR A 26 -0.59 -8.89 11.12
CA THR A 26 -1.97 -8.61 11.56
C THR A 26 -2.31 -7.12 11.51
N VAL A 27 -1.35 -6.27 11.89
CA VAL A 27 -1.53 -4.80 11.85
C VAL A 27 -1.67 -4.32 10.41
N THR A 28 -0.81 -4.81 9.51
CA THR A 28 -0.84 -4.45 8.08
C THR A 28 -2.15 -4.87 7.42
N ARG A 29 -2.67 -6.07 7.73
CA ARG A 29 -3.98 -6.54 7.24
C ARG A 29 -5.12 -5.63 7.68
N LYS A 30 -5.17 -5.26 8.96
CA LYS A 30 -6.17 -4.31 9.50
C LYS A 30 -6.05 -2.93 8.86
N PHE A 31 -4.83 -2.48 8.58
CA PHE A 31 -4.59 -1.21 7.90
C PHE A 31 -5.14 -1.21 6.46
N ILE A 32 -4.89 -2.30 5.71
CA ILE A 32 -5.40 -2.46 4.34
C ILE A 32 -6.94 -2.45 4.36
N GLN A 33 -7.56 -3.27 5.21
CA GLN A 33 -9.03 -3.37 5.28
C GLN A 33 -9.72 -2.03 5.57
N ARG A 34 -9.13 -1.21 6.45
CA ARG A 34 -9.74 0.08 6.84
C ARG A 34 -9.47 1.20 5.84
N ASN A 35 -8.30 1.22 5.21
CA ASN A 35 -7.84 2.39 4.45
C ASN A 35 -7.83 2.18 2.93
N TYR A 36 -7.94 0.94 2.43
CA TYR A 36 -7.82 0.67 1.00
C TYR A 36 -8.92 1.35 0.17
N ALA A 37 -10.17 1.35 0.65
CA ALA A 37 -11.28 2.01 -0.03
C ALA A 37 -11.03 3.52 -0.20
N ASP A 38 -10.66 4.20 0.88
CA ASP A 38 -10.34 5.63 0.87
C ASP A 38 -9.14 5.95 -0.04
N LEU A 39 -8.09 5.14 0.03
CA LEU A 39 -6.87 5.35 -0.76
C LEU A 39 -7.12 5.20 -2.26
N LYS A 40 -7.97 4.24 -2.65
CA LYS A 40 -8.36 4.01 -4.03
C LYS A 40 -9.34 5.06 -4.54
N ALA A 41 -10.28 5.50 -3.70
CA ALA A 41 -11.21 6.58 -4.04
C ALA A 41 -10.49 7.92 -4.28
N LEU A 42 -9.47 8.22 -3.47
CA LEU A 42 -8.69 9.45 -3.59
C LEU A 42 -7.64 9.40 -4.72
N ASN A 43 -7.21 8.22 -5.17
CA ASN A 43 -6.16 8.06 -6.17
C ASN A 43 -6.56 7.01 -7.23
N PRO A 44 -7.47 7.35 -8.17
CA PRO A 44 -7.95 6.40 -9.17
C PRO A 44 -6.89 5.98 -10.20
N THR A 45 -5.88 6.82 -10.42
CA THR A 45 -4.81 6.61 -11.42
C THR A 45 -3.63 5.80 -10.91
N MET A 46 -3.47 5.66 -9.58
CA MET A 46 -2.31 5.00 -8.99
C MET A 46 -2.60 3.52 -8.74
N PRO A 47 -1.84 2.58 -9.33
CA PRO A 47 -1.95 1.16 -9.01
C PRO A 47 -1.48 0.86 -7.58
N ILE A 48 -2.40 0.36 -6.75
CA ILE A 48 -2.14 -0.20 -5.42
C ILE A 48 -2.19 -1.72 -5.52
N LEU A 49 -1.03 -2.36 -5.41
CA LEU A 49 -0.86 -3.81 -5.51
C LEU A 49 -0.66 -4.42 -4.11
N ILE A 50 -1.54 -5.35 -3.73
CA ILE A 50 -1.39 -6.13 -2.51
C ILE A 50 -0.90 -7.52 -2.91
N ARG A 51 0.28 -7.90 -2.42
CA ARG A 51 0.89 -9.21 -2.67
C ARG A 51 0.88 -10.00 -1.38
N GLU A 52 0.09 -11.05 -1.37
CA GLU A 52 0.01 -11.95 -0.23
C GLU A 52 1.11 -13.01 -0.35
N CYS A 53 1.96 -13.12 0.67
CA CYS A 53 3.09 -14.06 0.69
C CYS A 53 3.17 -14.74 2.07
N SER A 54 3.39 -16.06 2.10
CA SER A 54 3.49 -16.84 3.33
C SER A 54 4.85 -16.66 4.02
N CYS A 55 4.84 -16.57 5.35
CA CYS A 55 6.02 -16.46 6.21
C CYS A 55 6.95 -15.25 5.95
N VAL A 56 6.45 -14.17 5.35
CA VAL A 56 7.25 -12.96 5.08
C VAL A 56 6.88 -11.85 6.07
N GLN A 57 7.89 -11.09 6.52
CA GLN A 57 7.68 -9.84 7.23
C GLN A 57 6.93 -8.84 6.33
N PRO A 58 5.95 -8.08 6.87
CA PRO A 58 5.24 -7.11 6.07
C PRO A 58 6.20 -6.03 5.54
N ARG A 59 6.19 -5.80 4.24
CA ARG A 59 7.03 -4.80 3.57
C ARG A 59 6.18 -3.92 2.67
N LEU A 60 6.60 -2.67 2.54
CA LEU A 60 5.94 -1.69 1.70
C LEU A 60 6.97 -1.11 0.75
N TRP A 61 6.67 -1.15 -0.54
CA TRP A 61 7.48 -0.57 -1.60
C TRP A 61 6.69 0.51 -2.30
N ILE A 62 7.36 1.62 -2.55
CA ILE A 62 6.82 2.74 -3.29
C ILE A 62 7.77 2.99 -4.46
N MET A 63 7.23 2.96 -5.66
CA MET A 63 7.94 3.39 -6.85
C MET A 63 7.61 4.87 -7.06
N VAL A 64 8.63 5.72 -7.01
CA VAL A 64 8.50 7.17 -7.23
C VAL A 64 9.12 7.55 -8.56
N TRP A 65 8.62 8.63 -9.17
CA TRP A 65 9.29 9.23 -10.32
C TRP A 65 10.68 9.69 -9.89
N ARG A 66 11.70 9.14 -10.55
CA ARG A 66 13.07 9.59 -10.37
C ARG A 66 13.31 10.69 -11.39
N GLU A 67 13.25 11.95 -10.97
CA GLU A 67 13.89 13.02 -11.72
C GLU A 67 15.40 12.80 -11.64
N VAL A 68 16.04 12.73 -12.81
CA VAL A 68 17.50 12.62 -12.97
C VAL A 68 18.10 14.02 -12.92
#